data_AF-A0A2E0X6J9-F1
#
_entry.id   AF-A0A2E0X6J9-F1
#
_cell.length_a   1.000
_cell.length_b   1.000
_cell.length_c   1.000
_cell.angle_alpha   90.00
_cell.angle_beta   90.00
_cell.angle_gamma   90.00
#
_symmetry.space_group_name_H-M   'P 1'
#
loop_
_entity.id
_entity.type
_entity.pdbx_description
1 polymer ?
#
loop_
_entity_poly.entity_id
_entity_poly.type
_entity_poly.pdbx_seq_one_letter_code
_entity_poly.pdbx_strand_id
1 'polypeptide(L)'
;MSQGIPAEFSIPNAVEAYCEHCKGVHPFNPKDIHGETLERELMAGLFTLKCRRCCKSYIVIAVMAEYVQGIYWRLTKAGQTPPPGPPLPARLLRLLTGHSELLKQARRAENAGLGIGAYAYYRRVVEVERDVLFGEVIKYAESKPGQDDVVQAFTDAKQERQFTKSFDMVKDHLPDQLKINGENPFTLLHAAMSDAVHNWTDEKCLKVAGSIRTVLTAFAETLANVRKSEDLIKNAIKDLREAGDD
;
A
#
# COMPACT_ATOMS: atom_id res chain seq x y z
N MET A 1 41.74 -18.71 23.34
CA MET A 1 41.33 -17.56 24.16
C MET A 1 41.01 -16.41 23.23
N SER A 2 39.73 -16.22 22.93
CA SER A 2 39.16 -15.20 22.07
C SER A 2 39.26 -13.84 22.75
N GLN A 3 40.23 -13.01 22.35
CA GLN A 3 40.17 -11.59 22.67
C GLN A 3 39.16 -10.97 21.70
N GLY A 4 37.94 -10.80 22.18
CA GLY A 4 36.89 -10.06 21.52
C GLY A 4 37.35 -8.64 21.25
N ILE A 5 37.16 -8.19 20.01
CA ILE A 5 37.21 -6.77 19.69
C ILE A 5 35.79 -6.26 19.90
N PRO A 6 35.48 -5.47 20.94
CA PRO A 6 34.24 -4.73 21.00
C PRO A 6 34.46 -3.49 20.13
N ALA A 7 34.37 -3.64 18.81
CA ALA A 7 34.08 -2.50 17.99
C ALA A 7 32.61 -2.17 18.28
N GLU A 8 32.38 -1.33 19.30
CA GLU A 8 31.05 -0.79 19.58
C GLU A 8 30.56 -0.12 18.30
N PHE A 9 29.65 -0.82 17.63
CA PHE A 9 29.09 -0.38 16.38
C PHE A 9 28.13 0.76 16.67
N SER A 10 28.61 1.99 16.49
CA SER A 10 27.78 3.18 16.59
C SER A 10 26.96 3.34 15.31
N ILE A 11 25.69 2.94 15.36
CA ILE A 11 24.70 3.37 14.38
C ILE A 11 24.27 4.82 14.66
N PRO A 12 23.75 5.56 13.66
CA PRO A 12 23.23 6.90 13.86
C PRO A 12 22.28 6.97 15.07
N ASN A 13 22.44 8.02 15.88
CA ASN A 13 21.67 8.23 17.11
C ASN A 13 20.14 8.28 16.87
N ALA A 14 19.72 8.47 15.62
CA ALA A 14 18.33 8.39 15.20
C ALA A 14 18.23 7.89 13.75
N VAL A 15 17.28 6.98 13.51
CA VAL A 15 16.86 6.56 12.17
C VAL A 15 15.42 7.03 11.96
N GLU A 16 15.12 7.66 10.83
CA GLU A 16 13.73 8.00 10.49
C GLU A 16 12.99 6.76 9.99
N ALA A 17 11.88 6.45 10.63
CA ALA A 17 11.02 5.34 10.22
C ALA A 17 9.55 5.64 10.52
N TYR A 18 8.64 4.92 9.86
CA TYR A 18 7.21 5.04 10.12
C TYR A 18 6.84 4.37 11.45
N CYS A 19 6.14 5.10 12.31
CA CYS A 19 5.60 4.59 13.56
C CYS A 19 4.11 4.27 13.42
N GLU A 20 3.75 2.99 13.58
CA GLU A 20 2.36 2.53 13.48
C GLU A 20 1.44 3.08 14.57
N HIS A 21 1.97 3.43 15.75
CA HIS A 21 1.17 4.01 16.83
C HIS A 21 0.96 5.51 16.65
N CYS A 22 1.96 6.24 16.16
CA CYS A 22 1.87 7.68 15.91
C CYS A 22 1.30 8.04 14.54
N LYS A 23 1.18 7.06 13.63
CA LYS A 23 0.73 7.23 12.25
C LYS A 23 1.56 8.24 11.44
N GLY A 24 2.89 8.18 11.57
CA GLY A 24 3.79 9.11 10.87
C GLY A 24 5.26 8.71 10.92
N VAL A 25 6.09 9.37 10.11
CA VAL A 25 7.56 9.21 10.11
C VAL A 25 8.15 9.99 11.28
N HIS A 26 8.89 9.29 12.13
CA HIS A 26 9.51 9.85 13.33
C HIS A 26 10.92 9.30 13.54
N PRO A 27 11.76 9.97 14.35
CA PRO A 27 13.03 9.43 14.81
C PRO A 27 12.86 8.19 15.70
N PHE A 28 13.62 7.13 15.41
CA PHE A 28 13.77 5.93 16.22
C PHE A 28 15.20 5.88 16.76
N ASN A 29 15.33 5.73 18.08
CA ASN A 29 16.63 5.65 18.74
C ASN A 29 17.01 4.19 18.97
N PRO A 30 18.31 3.84 18.92
CA PRO A 30 18.80 2.53 19.33
C PRO A 30 18.35 2.22 20.76
N LYS A 31 17.82 1.02 20.98
CA LYS A 31 17.49 0.48 22.31
C LYS A 31 18.41 -0.68 22.66
N ASP A 32 18.63 -1.56 21.71
CA ASP A 32 19.40 -2.78 21.92
C ASP A 32 20.18 -3.14 20.66
N ILE A 33 21.35 -3.74 20.85
CA ILE A 33 22.26 -4.12 19.77
C ILE A 33 22.71 -5.55 20.04
N HIS A 34 22.41 -6.45 19.11
CA HIS A 34 22.91 -7.82 19.14
C HIS A 34 23.73 -8.05 17.88
N GLY A 35 25.03 -8.27 18.03
CA GLY A 35 25.95 -8.44 16.90
C GLY A 35 26.94 -9.55 17.15
N GLU A 36 27.40 -10.15 16.05
CA GLU A 36 28.40 -11.21 16.06
C GLU A 36 29.47 -10.91 15.01
N THR A 37 30.72 -11.21 15.36
CA THR A 37 31.82 -11.25 14.39
C THR A 37 31.73 -12.56 13.64
N LEU A 38 31.53 -12.51 12.32
CA LEU A 38 31.51 -13.70 11.48
C LEU A 38 32.94 -14.09 11.12
N GLU A 39 33.71 -13.11 10.65
CA GLU A 39 35.14 -13.24 10.33
C GLU A 39 35.87 -11.93 10.68
N ARG A 40 37.21 -11.91 10.63
CA ARG A 40 38.00 -10.70 10.97
C ARG A 40 37.56 -9.46 10.20
N GLU A 41 37.10 -9.63 8.96
CA GLU A 41 36.74 -8.55 8.04
C GLU A 41 35.23 -8.41 7.80
N LEU A 42 34.41 -9.24 8.47
CA LEU A 42 32.96 -9.28 8.27
C LEU A 42 32.22 -9.45 9.59
N MET A 43 31.30 -8.51 9.85
CA MET A 43 30.42 -8.54 11.03
C MET A 43 28.96 -8.43 10.60
N ALA A 44 28.07 -9.02 11.41
CA ALA A 44 26.63 -8.89 11.23
C ALA A 44 25.96 -8.53 12.55
N GLY A 45 24.91 -7.71 12.50
CA GLY A 45 24.19 -7.29 13.69
C GLY A 45 22.73 -6.94 13.45
N LEU A 46 21.94 -7.15 14.50
CA LEU A 46 20.55 -6.75 14.63
C LEU A 46 20.47 -5.56 15.59
N PHE A 47 19.88 -4.48 15.11
CA PHE A 47 19.69 -3.25 15.87
C PHE A 47 18.21 -3.08 16.15
N THR A 48 17.82 -3.13 17.42
CA THR A 48 16.45 -2.83 17.83
C THR A 48 16.35 -1.34 18.11
N LEU A 49 15.52 -0.63 17.34
CA LEU A 49 15.26 0.79 17.51
C LEU A 49 13.83 1.03 18.00
N LYS A 50 13.66 2.06 18.83
CA LYS A 50 12.39 2.41 19.48
C LYS A 50 11.95 3.80 19.06
N CYS A 51 10.66 3.96 18.74
CA CYS A 51 10.09 5.27 18.39
C CYS A 51 10.29 6.26 19.55
N ARG A 52 10.93 7.40 19.27
CA ARG A 52 11.22 8.44 20.28
C ARG A 52 9.96 9.13 20.80
N ARG A 53 8.87 9.12 20.03
CA ARG A 53 7.63 9.84 20.37
C ARG A 53 6.70 9.06 21.28
N CYS A 54 6.31 7.83 20.89
CA CYS A 54 5.33 7.05 21.65
C CYS A 54 5.93 5.97 22.53
N CYS A 55 7.21 5.61 22.33
CA CYS A 55 7.86 4.52 23.04
C CYS A 55 7.17 3.14 22.91
N LYS A 56 6.21 2.97 22.00
CA LYS A 56 5.42 1.74 21.82
C LYS A 56 5.76 0.95 20.55
N SER A 57 6.27 1.62 19.51
CA SER A 57 6.68 0.97 18.26
C SER A 57 8.18 0.68 18.26
N TYR A 58 8.53 -0.46 17.68
CA TYR A 58 9.91 -0.92 17.48
C TYR A 58 10.14 -1.27 16.01
N ILE A 59 11.36 -1.07 15.56
CA ILE A 59 11.87 -1.66 14.32
C ILE A 59 13.15 -2.42 14.65
N VAL A 60 13.43 -3.49 13.91
CA VAL A 60 14.71 -4.19 13.95
C VAL A 60 15.35 -4.06 12.58
N ILE A 61 16.60 -3.62 12.53
CA ILE A 61 17.38 -3.50 11.31
C ILE A 61 18.50 -4.52 11.35
N ALA A 62 18.65 -5.31 10.28
CA ALA A 62 19.82 -6.14 10.06
C ALA A 62 20.88 -5.36 9.29
N VAL A 63 22.11 -5.33 9.80
CA VAL A 63 23.25 -4.63 9.19
C VAL A 63 24.39 -5.62 9.00
N MET A 64 25.00 -5.56 7.82
CA MET A 64 26.29 -6.18 7.56
C MET A 64 27.35 -5.09 7.51
N ALA A 65 28.51 -5.40 8.08
CA ALA A 65 29.65 -4.51 8.12
C ALA A 65 30.88 -5.19 7.53
N GLU A 66 31.42 -4.61 6.47
CA GLU A 66 32.59 -5.11 5.77
C GLU A 66 33.77 -4.18 6.05
N TYR A 67 34.91 -4.74 6.46
CA TYR A 67 36.14 -3.98 6.62
C TYR A 67 36.59 -3.45 5.25
N VAL A 68 36.97 -2.17 5.21
CA VAL A 68 37.52 -1.55 3.98
C VAL A 68 39.01 -1.28 4.17
N GLN A 69 39.36 -0.43 5.14
CA GLN A 69 40.75 -0.10 5.47
C GLN A 69 40.86 0.67 6.79
N GLY A 70 41.88 0.37 7.59
CA GLY A 70 42.17 1.09 8.84
C GLY A 70 40.98 1.05 9.81
N ILE A 71 40.30 2.19 9.98
CA ILE A 71 39.09 2.31 10.82
C ILE A 71 37.79 2.40 10.01
N TYR A 72 37.88 2.29 8.69
CA TYR A 72 36.73 2.44 7.79
C TYR A 72 36.05 1.09 7.54
N TRP A 73 34.75 1.09 7.78
CA TRP A 73 33.84 -0.04 7.52
C TRP A 73 32.73 0.40 6.57
N ARG A 74 32.33 -0.47 5.65
CA ARG A 74 31.16 -0.29 4.81
C ARG A 74 29.96 -0.91 5.49
N LEU A 75 28.88 -0.15 5.64
CA LEU A 75 27.64 -0.62 6.27
C LEU A 75 26.59 -0.87 5.20
N THR A 76 26.00 -2.06 5.23
CA THR A 76 24.90 -2.43 4.36
C THR A 76 23.70 -2.81 5.20
N LYS A 77 22.58 -2.11 5.03
CA LYS A 77 21.30 -2.52 5.60
C LYS A 77 20.79 -3.75 4.84
N ALA A 78 20.92 -4.92 5.45
CA ALA A 78 20.50 -6.19 4.87
C ALA A 78 18.99 -6.45 5.02
N GLY A 79 18.33 -5.83 6.02
CA GLY A 79 16.91 -6.03 6.23
C GLY A 79 16.29 -5.12 7.28
N GLN A 80 14.96 -5.09 7.33
CA GLN A 80 14.20 -4.41 8.38
C GLN A 80 12.88 -5.14 8.66
N THR A 81 12.52 -5.26 9.94
CA THR A 81 11.17 -5.65 10.37
C THR A 81 10.59 -4.63 11.36
N PRO A 82 9.33 -4.18 11.19
CA PRO A 82 8.50 -4.34 9.99
C PRO A 82 9.14 -3.71 8.75
N PRO A 83 8.72 -4.09 7.52
CA PRO A 83 9.22 -3.50 6.29
C PRO A 83 9.15 -1.96 6.30
N PRO A 84 10.09 -1.26 5.64
CA PRO A 84 10.09 0.20 5.61
C PRO A 84 8.83 0.76 4.95
N GLY A 85 8.49 2.01 5.27
CA GLY A 85 7.35 2.74 4.70
C GLY A 85 6.05 2.63 5.52
N PRO A 86 5.05 3.49 5.24
CA PRO A 86 3.76 3.38 5.91
C PRO A 86 3.05 2.08 5.52
N PRO A 87 2.28 1.48 6.45
CA PRO A 87 1.46 0.32 6.17
C PRO A 87 0.40 0.69 5.13
N LEU A 88 -0.08 -0.33 4.42
CA LEU A 88 -1.17 -0.15 3.48
C LEU A 88 -2.43 0.33 4.22
N PRO A 89 -3.21 1.27 3.66
CA PRO A 89 -4.45 1.73 4.26
C PRO A 89 -5.41 0.57 4.56
N ALA A 90 -5.99 0.57 5.76
CA ALA A 90 -6.86 -0.53 6.21
C ALA A 90 -8.08 -0.73 5.28
N ARG A 91 -8.61 0.36 4.71
CA ARG A 91 -9.72 0.30 3.75
C ARG A 91 -9.31 -0.38 2.44
N LEU A 92 -8.10 -0.12 1.96
CA LEU A 92 -7.57 -0.81 0.78
C LEU A 92 -7.38 -2.31 1.07
N LEU A 93 -6.80 -2.66 2.22
CA LEU A 93 -6.64 -4.06 2.63
C LEU A 93 -7.99 -4.80 2.79
N ARG A 94 -9.02 -4.10 3.27
CA ARG A 94 -10.37 -4.64 3.41
C ARG A 94 -11.12 -4.74 2.06
N LEU A 95 -10.79 -3.88 1.09
CA LEU A 95 -11.32 -3.97 -0.26
C LEU A 95 -10.72 -5.18 -1.00
N LEU A 96 -9.41 -5.42 -0.85
CA LEU A 96 -8.64 -6.42 -1.60
C LEU A 96 -8.27 -7.63 -0.74
N THR A 97 -9.23 -8.18 0.00
CA THR A 97 -8.97 -9.24 1.00
C THR A 97 -8.48 -10.54 0.39
N GLY A 98 -8.91 -10.89 -0.82
CA GLY A 98 -8.58 -12.15 -1.49
C GLY A 98 -7.08 -12.30 -1.77
N HIS A 99 -6.40 -11.19 -2.10
CA HIS A 99 -5.00 -11.22 -2.53
C HIS A 99 -4.14 -10.19 -1.80
N SER A 100 -4.40 -10.01 -0.50
CA SER A 100 -3.65 -9.08 0.35
C SER A 100 -2.14 -9.31 0.35
N GLU A 101 -1.67 -10.55 0.12
CA GLU A 101 -0.24 -10.86 -0.02
C GLU A 101 0.38 -10.29 -1.30
N LEU A 102 -0.32 -10.32 -2.44
CA LEU A 102 0.16 -9.68 -3.67
C LEU A 102 0.31 -8.17 -3.48
N LEU A 103 -0.65 -7.55 -2.79
CA LEU A 103 -0.57 -6.13 -2.47
C LEU A 103 0.60 -5.81 -1.53
N LYS A 104 0.88 -6.67 -0.55
CA LYS A 104 2.06 -6.55 0.32
C LYS A 104 3.37 -6.76 -0.45
N GLN A 105 3.41 -7.69 -1.41
CA GLN A 105 4.57 -7.87 -2.28
C GLN A 105 4.83 -6.63 -3.15
N ALA A 106 3.77 -6.09 -3.77
CA ALA A 106 3.85 -4.84 -4.52
C ALA A 106 4.42 -3.71 -3.67
N ARG A 107 3.91 -3.58 -2.44
CA ARG A 107 4.37 -2.57 -1.49
C ARG A 107 5.82 -2.77 -1.04
N ARG A 108 6.24 -4.01 -0.82
CA ARG A 108 7.64 -4.34 -0.48
C ARG A 108 8.58 -3.96 -1.63
N ALA A 109 8.23 -4.30 -2.86
CA ALA A 109 8.99 -3.93 -4.04
C ALA A 109 9.05 -2.40 -4.21
N GLU A 110 7.92 -1.69 -4.05
CA GLU A 110 7.86 -0.22 -4.09
C GLU A 110 8.80 0.39 -3.04
N ASN A 111 8.75 -0.09 -1.79
CA ASN A 111 9.59 0.44 -0.71
C ASN A 111 11.07 0.07 -0.83
N ALA A 112 11.39 -0.99 -1.59
CA ALA A 112 12.75 -1.38 -1.93
C ALA A 112 13.31 -0.65 -3.17
N GLY A 113 12.49 0.19 -3.83
CA GLY A 113 12.88 0.87 -5.06
C GLY A 113 12.95 -0.06 -6.28
N LEU A 114 12.29 -1.22 -6.24
CA LEU A 114 12.24 -2.19 -7.33
C LEU A 114 11.03 -1.88 -8.23
N GLY A 115 11.18 -0.93 -9.15
CA GLY A 115 10.07 -0.38 -9.92
C GLY A 115 9.34 -1.37 -10.82
N ILE A 116 10.07 -2.14 -11.63
CA ILE A 116 9.49 -3.17 -12.52
C ILE A 116 8.73 -4.22 -11.69
N GLY A 117 9.33 -4.66 -10.58
CA GLY A 117 8.70 -5.62 -9.67
C GLY A 117 7.44 -5.05 -9.02
N ALA A 118 7.51 -3.83 -8.49
CA ALA A 118 6.37 -3.15 -7.87
C ALA A 118 5.21 -3.00 -8.86
N TYR A 119 5.50 -2.53 -10.07
CA TYR A 119 4.52 -2.38 -11.13
C TYR A 119 3.88 -3.73 -11.51
N ALA A 120 4.68 -4.78 -11.72
CA ALA A 120 4.16 -6.10 -12.08
C ALA A 120 3.23 -6.67 -11.01
N TYR A 121 3.57 -6.53 -9.73
CA TYR A 121 2.69 -6.93 -8.65
C TYR A 121 1.42 -6.09 -8.58
N TYR A 122 1.49 -4.75 -8.70
CA TYR A 122 0.28 -3.91 -8.69
C TYR A 122 -0.65 -4.19 -9.86
N ARG A 123 -0.11 -4.38 -11.06
CA ARG A 123 -0.88 -4.83 -12.22
C ARG A 123 -1.60 -6.14 -11.91
N ARG A 124 -0.89 -7.12 -11.36
CA ARG A 124 -1.48 -8.41 -10.99
C ARG A 124 -2.58 -8.27 -9.95
N VAL A 125 -2.41 -7.38 -8.96
CA VAL A 125 -3.46 -7.08 -7.98
C VAL A 125 -4.71 -6.58 -8.67
N VAL A 126 -4.61 -5.61 -9.59
CA VAL A 126 -5.80 -5.07 -10.30
C VAL A 126 -6.46 -6.13 -11.19
N GLU A 127 -5.67 -6.93 -11.90
CA GLU A 127 -6.19 -8.01 -12.74
C GLU A 127 -6.98 -9.05 -11.95
N VAL A 128 -6.45 -9.48 -10.81
CA VAL A 128 -7.05 -10.55 -10.00
C VAL A 128 -8.20 -10.03 -9.14
N GLU A 129 -8.11 -8.79 -8.65
CA GLU A 129 -9.16 -8.18 -7.82
C GLU A 129 -10.24 -7.47 -8.65
N ARG A 130 -10.18 -7.50 -9.98
CA ARG A 130 -11.18 -6.90 -10.88
C ARG A 130 -12.61 -7.21 -10.46
N ASP A 131 -12.90 -8.49 -10.26
CA ASP A 131 -14.24 -8.98 -9.95
C ASP A 131 -14.75 -8.51 -8.58
N VAL A 132 -13.82 -8.26 -7.65
CA VAL A 132 -14.10 -7.70 -6.33
C VAL A 132 -14.39 -6.21 -6.47
N LEU A 133 -13.56 -5.48 -7.21
CA LEU A 133 -13.76 -4.05 -7.48
C LEU A 133 -15.12 -3.80 -8.16
N PHE A 134 -15.44 -4.56 -9.20
CA PHE A 134 -16.72 -4.45 -9.89
C PHE A 134 -17.88 -4.87 -8.99
N GLY A 135 -17.70 -5.91 -8.18
CA GLY A 135 -18.70 -6.34 -7.19
C GLY A 135 -19.04 -5.24 -6.17
N GLU A 136 -18.06 -4.44 -5.74
CA GLU A 136 -18.33 -3.33 -4.82
C GLU A 136 -19.09 -2.16 -5.47
N VAL A 137 -18.89 -1.94 -6.78
CA VAL A 137 -19.69 -0.98 -7.56
C VAL A 137 -21.11 -1.48 -7.75
N ILE A 138 -21.29 -2.76 -8.10
CA ILE A 138 -22.62 -3.39 -8.22
C ILE A 138 -23.39 -3.25 -6.91
N LYS A 139 -22.78 -3.63 -5.77
CA LYS A 139 -23.42 -3.47 -4.44
C LYS A 139 -23.80 -2.03 -4.12
N TYR A 140 -22.99 -1.06 -4.57
CA TYR A 140 -23.34 0.35 -4.41
C TYR A 140 -24.53 0.72 -5.30
N ALA A 141 -24.51 0.35 -6.58
CA ALA A 141 -25.57 0.63 -7.54
C ALA A 141 -26.91 0.00 -7.15
N GLU A 142 -26.92 -1.27 -6.71
CA GLU A 142 -28.12 -1.98 -6.22
C GLU A 142 -28.78 -1.29 -5.02
N SER A 143 -28.02 -0.53 -4.24
CA SER A 143 -28.56 0.22 -3.10
C SER A 143 -29.32 1.50 -3.50
N LYS A 144 -29.36 1.81 -4.81
CA LYS A 144 -29.90 3.05 -5.37
C LYS A 144 -31.01 2.77 -6.39
N PRO A 145 -32.10 3.56 -6.38
CA PRO A 145 -33.08 3.51 -7.45
C PRO A 145 -32.47 4.04 -8.76
N GLY A 146 -32.82 3.41 -9.89
CA GLY A 146 -32.47 3.90 -11.23
C GLY A 146 -31.02 3.71 -11.65
N GLN A 147 -30.33 2.71 -11.10
CA GLN A 147 -28.95 2.33 -11.47
C GLN A 147 -28.89 0.97 -12.18
N ASP A 148 -30.00 0.51 -12.78
CA ASP A 148 -30.09 -0.80 -13.41
C ASP A 148 -29.10 -0.95 -14.58
N ASP A 149 -28.83 0.14 -15.29
CA ASP A 149 -27.85 0.21 -16.37
C ASP A 149 -26.42 0.00 -15.84
N VAL A 150 -26.08 0.60 -14.70
CA VAL A 150 -24.79 0.43 -14.02
C VAL A 150 -24.64 -1.01 -13.52
N VAL A 151 -25.67 -1.56 -12.88
CA VAL A 151 -25.66 -2.95 -12.41
C VAL A 151 -25.44 -3.91 -13.58
N GLN A 152 -26.16 -3.72 -14.69
CA GLN A 152 -26.03 -4.55 -15.88
C GLN A 152 -24.63 -4.45 -16.50
N ALA A 153 -24.13 -3.23 -16.73
CA ALA A 153 -22.83 -3.00 -17.35
C ALA A 153 -21.68 -3.64 -16.55
N PHE A 154 -21.67 -3.47 -15.21
CA PHE A 154 -20.65 -4.06 -14.37
C PHE A 154 -20.80 -5.58 -14.21
N THR A 155 -22.02 -6.11 -14.28
CA THR A 155 -22.26 -7.56 -14.25
C THR A 155 -21.76 -8.22 -15.53
N ASP A 156 -22.05 -7.63 -16.69
CA ASP A 156 -21.57 -8.13 -17.98
C ASP A 156 -20.04 -8.03 -18.08
N ALA A 157 -19.47 -6.91 -17.63
CA ALA A 157 -18.02 -6.72 -17.60
C ALA A 157 -17.31 -7.75 -16.70
N LYS A 158 -17.95 -8.18 -15.61
CA LYS A 158 -17.40 -9.22 -14.72
C LYS A 158 -17.35 -10.60 -15.39
N GLN A 159 -18.30 -10.91 -16.27
CA GLN A 159 -18.33 -12.16 -17.05
C GLN A 159 -17.38 -12.15 -18.25
N GLU A 160 -16.95 -10.96 -18.69
CA GLU A 160 -15.98 -10.82 -19.77
C GLU A 160 -14.60 -11.39 -19.34
N ARG A 161 -13.99 -12.20 -20.20
CA ARG A 161 -12.69 -12.85 -19.95
C ARG A 161 -11.52 -11.95 -20.33
N GLN A 162 -11.69 -11.11 -21.34
CA GLN A 162 -10.65 -10.19 -21.79
C GLN A 162 -10.60 -8.95 -20.88
N PHE A 163 -9.48 -8.78 -20.18
CA PHE A 163 -9.27 -7.69 -19.22
C PHE A 163 -9.55 -6.30 -19.81
N THR A 164 -8.95 -5.96 -20.94
CA THR A 164 -9.13 -4.68 -21.64
C THR A 164 -10.60 -4.41 -21.95
N LYS A 165 -11.28 -5.39 -22.58
CA LYS A 165 -12.68 -5.26 -22.97
C LYS A 165 -13.60 -5.09 -21.76
N SER A 166 -13.33 -5.83 -20.69
CA SER A 166 -14.05 -5.74 -19.42
C SER A 166 -14.01 -4.33 -18.82
N PHE A 167 -12.86 -3.65 -18.87
CA PHE A 167 -12.73 -2.26 -18.43
C PHE A 167 -13.37 -1.26 -19.40
N ASP A 168 -13.28 -1.49 -20.70
CA ASP A 168 -13.93 -0.64 -21.71
C ASP A 168 -15.46 -0.67 -21.60
N MET A 169 -16.05 -1.79 -21.18
CA MET A 169 -17.49 -1.95 -20.98
C MET A 169 -18.04 -1.07 -19.84
N VAL A 170 -17.22 -0.70 -18.85
CA VAL A 170 -17.67 0.06 -17.66
C VAL A 170 -17.21 1.52 -17.65
N LYS A 171 -16.50 1.95 -18.69
CA LYS A 171 -15.84 3.27 -18.73
C LYS A 171 -16.83 4.43 -18.54
N ASP A 172 -18.03 4.32 -19.11
CA ASP A 172 -19.07 5.35 -19.11
C ASP A 172 -20.17 5.10 -18.07
N HIS A 173 -20.08 3.99 -17.33
CA HIS A 173 -21.14 3.53 -16.40
C HIS A 173 -20.78 3.72 -14.93
N LEU A 174 -19.61 4.29 -14.60
CA LEU A 174 -19.27 4.55 -13.20
C LEU A 174 -20.07 5.74 -12.65
N PRO A 175 -20.83 5.58 -11.55
CA PRO A 175 -21.55 6.70 -10.92
C PRO A 175 -20.60 7.83 -10.51
N ASP A 176 -21.04 9.07 -10.68
CA ASP A 176 -20.21 10.26 -10.42
C ASP A 176 -19.69 10.33 -8.98
N GLN A 177 -20.45 9.83 -8.01
CA GLN A 177 -20.05 9.80 -6.60
C GLN A 177 -18.84 8.89 -6.35
N LEU A 178 -18.57 7.94 -7.25
CA LEU A 178 -17.44 7.01 -7.16
C LEU A 178 -16.23 7.45 -7.99
N LYS A 179 -16.35 8.55 -8.76
CA LYS A 179 -15.22 9.13 -9.51
C LYS A 179 -14.23 9.80 -8.56
N ILE A 180 -12.95 9.74 -8.91
CA ILE A 180 -11.87 10.37 -8.14
C ILE A 180 -11.51 11.66 -8.86
N ASN A 181 -11.81 12.81 -8.24
CA ASN A 181 -11.62 14.13 -8.87
C ASN A 181 -12.29 14.24 -10.26
N GLY A 182 -13.47 13.62 -10.42
CA GLY A 182 -14.20 13.60 -11.69
C GLY A 182 -13.71 12.57 -12.72
N GLU A 183 -12.65 11.83 -12.41
CA GLU A 183 -12.10 10.79 -13.29
C GLU A 183 -12.59 9.39 -12.90
N ASN A 184 -12.75 8.52 -13.90
CA ASN A 184 -13.04 7.11 -13.68
C ASN A 184 -11.76 6.36 -13.28
N PRO A 185 -11.60 5.86 -12.03
CA PRO A 185 -10.44 5.08 -11.61
C PRO A 185 -10.17 3.86 -12.49
N PHE A 186 -11.19 3.20 -13.03
CA PHE A 186 -11.00 2.04 -13.88
C PHE A 186 -10.34 2.42 -15.21
N THR A 187 -10.74 3.54 -15.81
CA THR A 187 -10.09 4.06 -17.02
C THR A 187 -8.63 4.43 -16.77
N LEU A 188 -8.33 5.07 -15.64
CA LEU A 188 -6.95 5.41 -15.24
C LEU A 188 -6.09 4.16 -15.05
N LEU A 189 -6.63 3.15 -14.36
CA LEU A 189 -5.95 1.88 -14.13
C LEU A 189 -5.73 1.14 -15.46
N HIS A 190 -6.76 1.07 -16.31
CA HIS A 190 -6.67 0.43 -17.62
C HIS A 190 -5.59 1.07 -18.50
N ALA A 191 -5.57 2.41 -18.59
CA ALA A 191 -4.54 3.13 -19.34
C ALA A 191 -3.13 2.82 -18.81
N ALA A 192 -2.96 2.79 -17.49
CA ALA A 192 -1.66 2.49 -16.87
C ALA A 192 -1.17 1.05 -17.14
N MET A 193 -2.07 0.09 -17.40
CA MET A 193 -1.73 -1.33 -17.61
C MET A 193 -1.62 -1.74 -19.07
N SER A 194 -2.31 -1.04 -19.96
CA SER A 194 -2.35 -1.32 -21.39
C SER A 194 -1.13 -0.75 -22.15
N ASP A 195 -0.37 0.15 -21.52
CA ASP A 195 0.88 0.65 -22.08
C ASP A 195 1.98 -0.43 -22.09
N ALA A 196 2.78 -0.45 -23.16
CA ALA A 196 3.88 -1.41 -23.34
C ALA A 196 5.05 -1.10 -22.37
N VAL A 197 4.97 -1.68 -21.17
CA VAL A 197 5.98 -1.54 -20.11
C VAL A 197 7.37 -2.07 -20.46
N HIS A 198 7.50 -2.79 -21.58
CA HIS A 198 8.78 -3.26 -22.10
C HIS A 198 9.79 -2.13 -22.36
N ASN A 199 9.33 -0.89 -22.55
CA ASN A 199 10.17 0.27 -22.83
C ASN A 199 10.27 1.25 -21.66
N TRP A 200 9.74 0.92 -20.49
CA TRP A 200 9.80 1.80 -19.33
C TRP A 200 11.07 1.55 -18.52
N THR A 201 11.67 2.63 -18.01
CA THR A 201 12.77 2.52 -17.03
C THR A 201 12.22 2.03 -15.69
N ASP A 202 13.09 1.51 -14.83
CA ASP A 202 12.68 1.08 -13.49
C ASP A 202 12.08 2.24 -12.69
N GLU A 203 12.64 3.45 -12.80
CA GLU A 203 12.14 4.66 -12.13
C GLU A 203 10.73 5.03 -12.61
N LYS A 204 10.46 4.89 -13.92
CA LYS A 204 9.11 5.13 -14.46
C LYS A 204 8.13 4.09 -13.92
N CYS A 205 8.52 2.81 -13.91
CA CYS A 205 7.71 1.73 -13.34
C CYS A 205 7.42 1.98 -11.85
N LEU A 206 8.41 2.43 -11.07
CA LEU A 206 8.26 2.76 -9.66
C LEU A 206 7.25 3.90 -9.44
N LYS A 207 7.34 4.96 -10.26
CA LYS A 207 6.41 6.09 -10.19
C LYS A 207 4.97 5.67 -10.53
N VAL A 208 4.80 4.86 -11.58
CA VAL A 208 3.47 4.38 -12.00
C VAL A 208 2.90 3.41 -10.96
N ALA A 209 3.72 2.51 -10.40
CA ALA A 209 3.34 1.61 -9.32
C ALA A 209 2.76 2.38 -8.11
N GLY A 210 3.45 3.43 -7.66
CA GLY A 210 2.95 4.30 -6.58
C GLY A 210 1.65 5.02 -6.94
N SER A 211 1.48 5.39 -8.21
CA SER A 211 0.25 6.02 -8.71
C SER A 211 -0.93 5.04 -8.72
N ILE A 212 -0.72 3.79 -9.16
CA ILE A 212 -1.73 2.71 -9.10
C ILE A 212 -2.20 2.50 -7.66
N ARG A 213 -1.26 2.35 -6.71
CA ARG A 213 -1.60 2.22 -5.27
C ARG A 213 -2.44 3.41 -4.77
N THR A 214 -2.10 4.62 -5.21
CA THR A 214 -2.79 5.84 -4.78
C THR A 214 -4.22 5.88 -5.31
N VAL A 215 -4.44 5.55 -6.59
CA VAL A 215 -5.78 5.46 -7.19
C VAL A 215 -6.62 4.39 -6.50
N LEU A 216 -6.07 3.18 -6.28
CA LEU A 216 -6.78 2.11 -5.56
C LEU A 216 -7.15 2.51 -4.13
N THR A 217 -6.24 3.21 -3.43
CA THR A 217 -6.50 3.74 -2.09
C THR A 217 -7.64 4.74 -2.11
N ALA A 218 -7.57 5.73 -3.00
CA ALA A 218 -8.58 6.77 -3.12
C ALA A 218 -9.95 6.18 -3.52
N PHE A 219 -9.99 5.16 -4.38
CA PHE A 219 -11.22 4.46 -4.72
C PHE A 219 -11.82 3.75 -3.49
N ALA A 220 -11.01 3.00 -2.74
CA ALA A 220 -11.45 2.32 -1.51
C ALA A 220 -11.98 3.32 -0.46
N GLU A 221 -11.34 4.49 -0.36
CA GLU A 221 -11.78 5.55 0.53
C GLU A 221 -13.09 6.20 0.06
N THR A 222 -13.23 6.46 -1.23
CA THR A 222 -14.43 7.03 -1.85
C THR A 222 -15.63 6.11 -1.62
N LEU A 223 -15.51 4.82 -1.94
CA LEU A 223 -16.57 3.82 -1.67
C LEU A 223 -17.01 3.82 -0.20
N ALA A 224 -16.05 3.82 0.73
CA ALA A 224 -16.34 3.81 2.15
C ALA A 224 -17.00 5.12 2.63
N ASN A 225 -16.57 6.26 2.09
CA ASN A 225 -17.08 7.57 2.47
C ASN A 225 -18.49 7.81 1.93
N VAL A 226 -18.76 7.41 0.69
CA VAL A 226 -20.09 7.52 0.08
C VAL A 226 -21.10 6.71 0.89
N ARG A 227 -20.82 5.42 1.14
CA ARG A 227 -21.70 4.57 1.97
C ARG A 227 -21.95 5.15 3.37
N LYS A 228 -20.89 5.59 4.05
CA LYS A 228 -21.00 6.18 5.39
C LYS A 228 -21.85 7.45 5.39
N SER A 229 -21.65 8.32 4.39
CA SER A 229 -22.38 9.59 4.31
C SER A 229 -23.87 9.35 4.07
N GLU A 230 -24.19 8.33 3.27
CA GLU A 230 -25.56 7.95 2.97
C GLU A 230 -26.29 7.36 4.18
N ASP A 231 -25.63 6.51 4.96
CA ASP A 231 -26.19 5.99 6.21
C ASP A 231 -26.52 7.14 7.18
N LEU A 232 -25.62 8.11 7.31
CA LEU A 232 -25.82 9.29 8.16
C LEU A 232 -26.99 10.15 7.67
N ILE A 233 -27.07 10.43 6.37
CA ILE A 233 -28.14 11.24 5.78
C ILE A 233 -29.48 10.52 5.92
N LYS A 234 -29.53 9.20 5.66
CA LYS A 234 -30.76 8.40 5.79
C LYS A 234 -31.30 8.42 7.22
N ASN A 235 -30.42 8.29 8.20
CA ASN A 235 -30.79 8.39 9.61
C ASN A 235 -31.28 9.81 9.95
N ALA A 236 -30.56 10.85 9.53
CA ALA A 236 -30.98 12.23 9.77
C ALA A 236 -32.36 12.56 9.14
N ILE A 237 -32.63 12.08 7.91
CA ILE A 237 -33.96 12.24 7.27
C ILE A 237 -35.04 11.50 8.06
N LYS A 238 -34.74 10.31 8.58
CA LYS A 238 -35.67 9.54 9.40
C LYS A 238 -35.99 10.30 10.69
N ASP A 239 -34.98 10.77 11.42
CA ASP A 239 -35.14 11.51 12.67
C ASP A 239 -35.97 12.80 12.46
N LEU A 240 -35.73 13.52 11.36
CA LEU A 240 -36.49 14.73 11.03
C LEU A 240 -37.95 14.45 10.61
N ARG A 241 -38.25 13.29 10.03
CA ARG A 241 -39.64 12.88 9.74
C ARG A 241 -40.38 12.53 11.01
N GLU A 242 -39.76 11.74 11.89
CA GLU A 242 -40.35 11.36 13.19
C GLU A 242 -40.62 12.59 14.06
N ALA A 243 -39.73 13.58 14.09
CA ALA A 243 -39.93 14.82 14.84
C ALA A 243 -40.98 15.78 14.24
N GLY A 244 -41.39 15.59 12.98
CA GLY A 244 -42.40 16.41 12.31
C GLY A 244 -43.81 15.83 12.35
N ASP A 245 -43.94 14.57 12.79
CA ASP A 245 -45.21 13.86 12.92
C ASP A 245 -45.77 13.89 14.37
N ASP A 246 -45.05 14.53 15.31
CA ASP A 246 -45.45 14.86 16.70
C ASP A 246 -45.95 16.32 16.83
#